data_AF-A0A3G6UL32-F1
#
_entry.id   AF-A0A3G6UL32-F1
#
_cell.length_a   1.000
_cell.length_b   1.000
_cell.length_c   1.000
_cell.angle_alpha   90.00
_cell.angle_beta   90.00
_cell.angle_gamma   90.00
#
_symmetry.space_group_name_H-M   'P 1'
#
loop_
_entity.id
_entity.type
_entity.pdbx_description
1 polymer ?
#
loop_
_entity_poly.entity_id
_entity_poly.type
_entity_poly.pdbx_seq_one_letter_code
_entity_poly.pdbx_strand_id
1 'polypeptide(L)'
;MKKMMLTGITSAMLLTSFAAVAAPAPFASAAVTSQSQEAVKQGELLLKKLSVYKRTVSAGNIDEIDDLYDGITKQLSITEKSIGKVSGAANRKLLITKYAVPAKVEVERTIYEVSQLRLLYTILNGLDSEEDYPYDADMAKLERMKKRAAAIKQAGGYQALPASINLDLRKLEALTAGYNLSIYDYTVDEYTGADPDIYTADEFYDDLTRYLKQTEIKIGQVAEKSYRTELLNEFVAPAKVTVERTKYEISELRLMNSVSALIDEGKMEEAKTLFSKLEGLKSRAAAIKEAGGYRKLSKAIYDELLAYESDLKKDLGLN
;
A
#
# COMPACT_ATOMS: atom_id res chain seq x y z
N MET A 1 10.36 7.48 25.34
CA MET A 1 10.06 7.54 23.89
C MET A 1 8.65 8.10 23.71
N LYS A 2 8.53 9.27 23.07
CA LYS A 2 7.26 9.99 22.88
C LYS A 2 6.42 9.28 21.83
N LYS A 3 5.30 8.67 22.25
CA LYS A 3 4.25 8.18 21.35
C LYS A 3 3.66 9.37 20.60
N MET A 4 3.97 9.50 19.31
CA MET A 4 3.22 10.38 18.40
C MET A 4 1.81 9.79 18.26
N MET A 5 0.84 10.45 18.88
CA MET A 5 -0.57 10.14 18.68
C MET A 5 -0.95 10.55 17.26
N LEU A 6 -1.20 9.54 16.43
CA LEU A 6 -1.96 9.68 15.19
C LEU A 6 -3.39 10.07 15.60
N THR A 7 -3.67 11.36 15.64
CA THR A 7 -5.02 11.87 15.90
C THR A 7 -5.91 11.50 14.73
N GLY A 8 -6.76 10.51 14.97
CA GLY A 8 -7.81 10.10 14.03
C GLY A 8 -8.70 11.29 13.68
N ILE A 9 -8.73 11.63 12.40
CA ILE A 9 -9.70 12.56 11.84
C ILE A 9 -11.05 11.84 11.88
N THR A 10 -11.79 12.03 12.95
CA THR A 10 -13.21 11.69 13.04
C THR A 10 -13.96 12.55 12.02
N SER A 11 -14.25 11.96 10.87
CA SER A 11 -15.17 12.52 9.88
C SER A 11 -16.57 12.53 10.50
N ALA A 12 -16.91 13.63 11.18
CA ALA A 12 -18.28 13.91 11.57
C ALA A 12 -19.09 14.18 10.29
N MET A 13 -19.78 13.14 9.79
CA MET A 13 -20.76 13.28 8.73
C MET A 13 -21.90 14.18 9.23
N LEU A 14 -21.92 15.43 8.79
CA LEU A 14 -23.02 16.37 9.01
C LEU A 14 -24.15 16.07 8.01
N LEU A 15 -25.00 15.11 8.36
CA LEU A 15 -26.33 14.96 7.76
C LEU A 15 -27.16 16.20 8.14
N THR A 16 -27.43 17.08 7.16
CA THR A 16 -28.32 18.23 7.36
C THR A 16 -29.71 17.89 6.83
N SER A 17 -30.69 17.90 7.73
CA SER A 17 -32.11 17.71 7.45
C SER A 17 -32.70 18.95 6.74
N PHE A 18 -33.39 18.73 5.62
CA PHE A 18 -34.16 19.75 4.92
C PHE A 18 -35.38 20.15 5.77
N ALA A 19 -35.33 21.34 6.36
CA ALA A 19 -36.47 21.97 7.04
C ALA A 19 -37.19 22.96 6.11
N ALA A 20 -38.52 22.97 6.22
CA ALA A 20 -39.46 23.73 5.41
C ALA A 20 -39.21 25.25 5.42
N VAL A 21 -39.48 25.89 4.27
CA VAL A 21 -39.28 27.31 4.00
C VAL A 21 -40.46 28.12 4.59
N ALA A 22 -40.19 28.89 5.64
CA ALA A 22 -41.08 29.95 6.11
C ALA A 22 -40.71 31.28 5.44
N ALA A 23 -41.72 32.12 5.18
CA ALA A 23 -41.60 33.40 4.49
C ALA A 23 -40.66 34.40 5.20
N PRO A 24 -39.93 35.26 4.45
CA PRO A 24 -38.95 36.18 5.01
C PRO A 24 -39.61 37.37 5.71
N ALA A 25 -39.26 37.58 6.98
CA ALA A 25 -39.50 38.84 7.68
C ALA A 25 -38.59 39.95 7.11
N PRO A 26 -39.04 41.22 7.09
CA PRO A 26 -38.26 42.33 6.57
C PRO A 26 -36.97 42.54 7.37
N PHE A 27 -35.83 42.45 6.69
CA PHE A 27 -34.50 42.59 7.28
C PHE A 27 -34.18 44.06 7.53
N ALA A 28 -34.01 44.43 8.80
CA ALA A 28 -33.34 45.67 9.17
C ALA A 28 -31.87 45.61 8.69
N SER A 29 -31.43 46.63 7.95
CA SER A 29 -30.06 46.78 7.46
C SER A 29 -29.10 47.01 8.63
N ALA A 30 -28.60 45.93 9.23
CA ALA A 30 -27.56 45.98 10.25
C ALA A 30 -26.24 46.48 9.63
N ALA A 31 -25.61 47.46 10.30
CA ALA A 31 -24.32 48.01 9.89
C ALA A 31 -23.27 46.89 9.72
N VAL A 32 -22.51 46.95 8.63
CA VAL A 32 -21.42 46.00 8.33
C VAL A 32 -20.33 46.15 9.39
N THR A 33 -20.20 45.18 10.28
CA THR A 33 -19.14 45.17 11.30
C THR A 33 -17.79 44.82 10.69
N SER A 34 -16.68 45.22 11.33
CA SER A 34 -15.31 44.84 10.92
C SER A 34 -15.13 43.32 10.81
N GLN A 35 -15.83 42.54 11.64
CA GLN A 35 -15.84 41.08 11.60
C GLN A 35 -16.51 40.53 10.33
N SER A 36 -17.57 41.19 9.85
CA SER A 36 -18.22 40.83 8.58
C SER A 36 -17.30 41.08 7.39
N GLN A 37 -16.58 42.21 7.39
CA GLN A 37 -15.60 42.53 6.35
C GLN A 37 -14.46 41.51 6.31
N GLU A 38 -13.91 41.15 7.47
CA GLU A 38 -12.83 40.14 7.54
C GLU A 38 -13.31 38.76 7.07
N ALA A 39 -14.54 38.34 7.43
CA ALA A 39 -15.11 37.08 6.95
C ALA A 39 -15.29 37.07 5.43
N VAL A 40 -15.74 38.19 4.84
CA VAL A 40 -15.83 38.34 3.37
C VAL A 40 -14.46 38.25 2.73
N LYS A 41 -13.46 38.99 3.25
CA LYS A 41 -12.09 38.98 2.75
C LYS A 41 -11.47 37.57 2.75
N GLN A 42 -11.61 36.84 3.86
CA GLN A 42 -11.13 35.45 3.92
C GLN A 42 -11.93 34.51 3.01
N GLY A 43 -13.23 34.77 2.84
CA GLY A 43 -14.08 34.05 1.88
C GLY A 43 -13.64 34.22 0.43
N GLU A 44 -13.31 35.45 0.02
CA GLU A 44 -12.81 35.76 -1.33
C GLU A 44 -11.44 35.11 -1.58
N LEU A 45 -10.55 35.15 -0.59
CA LEU A 45 -9.26 34.46 -0.67
C LEU A 45 -9.44 32.94 -0.84
N LEU A 46 -10.39 32.34 -0.11
CA LEU A 46 -10.73 30.93 -0.25
C LEU A 46 -11.24 30.61 -1.66
N LEU A 47 -12.14 31.43 -2.23
CA LEU A 47 -12.64 31.22 -3.59
C LEU A 47 -11.52 31.30 -4.64
N LYS A 48 -10.57 32.23 -4.48
CA LYS A 48 -9.41 32.32 -5.36
C LYS A 48 -8.57 31.04 -5.31
N LYS A 49 -8.25 30.53 -4.12
CA LYS A 49 -7.51 29.26 -3.96
C LYS A 49 -8.31 28.08 -4.49
N LEU A 50 -9.62 28.04 -4.24
CA LEU A 50 -10.53 27.00 -4.73
C LEU A 50 -10.56 26.96 -6.25
N SER A 51 -10.54 28.11 -6.93
CA SER A 51 -10.50 28.16 -8.39
C SER A 51 -9.23 27.54 -8.97
N VAL A 52 -8.08 27.75 -8.32
CA VAL A 52 -6.80 27.10 -8.71
C VAL A 52 -6.90 25.60 -8.45
N TYR A 53 -7.31 25.23 -7.24
CA TYR A 53 -7.46 23.84 -6.83
C TYR A 53 -8.37 23.03 -7.77
N LYS A 54 -9.55 23.56 -8.11
CA LYS A 54 -10.48 22.93 -9.06
C LYS A 54 -9.90 22.73 -10.45
N ARG A 55 -9.08 23.68 -10.92
CA ARG A 55 -8.40 23.56 -12.22
C ARG A 55 -7.40 22.40 -12.20
N THR A 56 -6.59 22.32 -11.14
CA THR A 56 -5.65 21.21 -10.92
C THR A 56 -6.36 19.87 -10.80
N VAL A 57 -7.45 19.81 -10.03
CA VAL A 57 -8.30 18.60 -9.93
C VAL A 57 -8.85 18.19 -11.29
N SER A 58 -9.25 19.14 -12.12
CA SER A 58 -9.78 18.86 -13.46
C SER A 58 -8.70 18.42 -14.45
N ALA A 59 -7.47 18.90 -14.29
CA ALA A 59 -6.31 18.43 -15.04
C ALA A 59 -5.92 16.98 -14.66
N GLY A 60 -6.28 16.55 -13.44
CA GLY A 60 -6.14 15.17 -13.00
C GLY A 60 -4.72 14.76 -12.64
N ASN A 61 -3.85 15.72 -12.32
CA ASN A 61 -2.49 15.49 -11.80
C ASN A 61 -2.56 15.34 -10.26
N ILE A 62 -2.37 14.13 -9.73
CA ILE A 62 -2.55 13.86 -8.30
C ILE A 62 -1.46 14.48 -7.41
N ASP A 63 -0.23 14.61 -7.89
CA ASP A 63 0.86 15.24 -7.13
C ASP A 63 0.60 16.75 -6.95
N GLU A 64 0.22 17.46 -8.02
CA GLU A 64 -0.15 18.88 -7.89
C GLU A 64 -1.40 19.10 -7.03
N ILE A 65 -2.34 18.14 -7.02
CA ILE A 65 -3.50 18.19 -6.11
C ILE A 65 -3.03 18.07 -4.65
N ASP A 66 -2.08 17.18 -4.36
CA ASP A 66 -1.51 17.01 -3.02
C ASP A 66 -0.80 18.29 -2.54
N ASP A 67 0.04 18.88 -3.38
CA ASP A 67 0.77 20.13 -3.09
C ASP A 67 -0.16 21.29 -2.67
N LEU A 68 -1.35 21.35 -3.27
CA LEU A 68 -2.33 22.39 -2.98
C LEU A 68 -3.27 22.04 -1.82
N TYR A 69 -3.39 20.77 -1.45
CA TYR A 69 -4.40 20.25 -0.54
C TYR A 69 -4.32 20.88 0.86
N ASP A 70 -3.13 20.90 1.47
CA ASP A 70 -2.95 21.46 2.81
C ASP A 70 -3.17 22.98 2.82
N GLY A 71 -2.81 23.64 1.70
CA GLY A 71 -3.02 25.07 1.51
C GLY A 71 -4.49 25.47 1.46
N ILE A 72 -5.32 24.70 0.74
CA ILE A 72 -6.76 24.97 0.62
C ILE A 72 -7.50 24.61 1.92
N THR A 73 -7.17 23.50 2.57
CA THR A 73 -7.80 23.07 3.84
C THR A 73 -7.48 24.03 4.98
N LYS A 74 -6.24 24.53 5.06
CA LYS A 74 -5.85 25.60 6.00
C LYS A 74 -6.65 26.87 5.77
N GLN A 75 -6.79 27.32 4.51
CA GLN A 75 -7.56 28.52 4.21
C GLN A 75 -9.05 28.33 4.55
N LEU A 76 -9.62 27.16 4.24
CA LEU A 76 -11.00 26.83 4.61
C LEU A 76 -11.22 26.98 6.13
N SER A 77 -10.32 26.44 6.95
CA SER A 77 -10.39 26.58 8.41
C SER A 77 -10.33 28.04 8.87
N ILE A 78 -9.46 28.87 8.28
CA ILE A 78 -9.39 30.31 8.58
C ILE A 78 -10.71 30.99 8.24
N THR A 79 -11.25 30.73 7.05
CA THR A 79 -12.51 31.30 6.59
C THR A 79 -13.68 30.92 7.50
N GLU A 80 -13.79 29.66 7.91
CA GLU A 80 -14.84 29.22 8.83
C GLU A 80 -14.74 29.89 10.21
N LYS A 81 -13.52 30.02 10.76
CA LYS A 81 -13.29 30.73 12.02
C LYS A 81 -13.67 32.20 11.92
N SER A 82 -13.35 32.88 10.81
CA SER A 82 -13.75 34.27 10.59
C SER A 82 -15.27 34.42 10.44
N ILE A 83 -15.94 33.52 9.70
CA ILE A 83 -17.40 33.51 9.59
C ILE A 83 -18.05 33.23 10.95
N GLY A 84 -17.47 32.37 11.78
CA GLY A 84 -17.95 32.08 13.14
C GLY A 84 -18.03 33.32 14.04
N LYS A 85 -17.23 34.35 13.77
CA LYS A 85 -17.25 35.63 14.50
C LYS A 85 -18.34 36.59 14.02
N VAL A 86 -19.02 36.32 12.90
CA VAL A 86 -20.05 37.20 12.35
C VAL A 86 -21.35 37.11 13.16
N SER A 87 -21.88 38.27 13.54
CA SER A 87 -23.15 38.38 14.27
C SER A 87 -24.34 37.95 13.42
N GLY A 88 -25.25 37.19 14.04
CA GLY A 88 -26.46 36.68 13.41
C GLY A 88 -26.27 35.33 12.69
N ALA A 89 -27.06 34.33 13.07
CA ALA A 89 -26.98 32.99 12.47
C ALA A 89 -27.31 32.99 10.97
N ALA A 90 -28.25 33.83 10.53
CA ALA A 90 -28.61 33.98 9.12
C ALA A 90 -27.43 34.49 8.28
N ASN A 91 -26.70 35.49 8.78
CA ASN A 91 -25.51 36.04 8.10
C ASN A 91 -24.41 34.97 7.99
N ARG A 92 -24.13 34.24 9.08
CA ARG A 92 -23.16 33.13 9.06
C ARG A 92 -23.56 32.05 8.05
N LYS A 93 -24.83 31.65 8.03
CA LYS A 93 -25.34 30.66 7.07
C LYS A 93 -25.12 31.11 5.63
N LEU A 94 -25.41 32.37 5.32
CA LEU A 94 -25.19 32.95 3.98
C LEU A 94 -23.71 32.90 3.59
N LEU A 95 -22.80 33.32 4.48
CA LEU A 95 -21.36 33.31 4.23
C LEU A 95 -20.80 31.88 4.10
N ILE A 96 -21.24 30.94 4.97
CA ILE A 96 -20.86 29.52 4.88
C ILE A 96 -21.28 28.95 3.53
N THR A 97 -22.53 29.19 3.13
CA THR A 97 -23.08 28.69 1.86
C THR A 97 -22.30 29.26 0.67
N LYS A 98 -21.96 30.54 0.71
CA LYS A 98 -21.24 31.22 -0.38
C LYS A 98 -19.77 30.78 -0.50
N TYR A 99 -19.07 30.67 0.63
CA TYR A 99 -17.61 30.55 0.63
C TYR A 99 -17.11 29.15 1.05
N ALA A 100 -17.63 28.61 2.15
CA ALA A 100 -17.09 27.39 2.74
C ALA A 100 -17.63 26.11 2.07
N VAL A 101 -18.93 26.04 1.77
CA VAL A 101 -19.57 24.84 1.19
C VAL A 101 -18.93 24.42 -0.14
N PRO A 102 -18.69 25.32 -1.13
CA PRO A 102 -18.05 24.92 -2.39
C PRO A 102 -16.64 24.36 -2.22
N ALA A 103 -15.89 24.86 -1.23
CA ALA A 103 -14.54 24.38 -0.92
C ALA A 103 -14.58 23.02 -0.21
N LYS A 104 -15.51 22.83 0.75
CA LYS A 104 -15.70 21.55 1.43
C LYS A 104 -16.01 20.42 0.47
N VAL A 105 -16.94 20.65 -0.46
CA VAL A 105 -17.30 19.66 -1.48
C VAL A 105 -16.07 19.23 -2.28
N GLU A 106 -15.23 20.17 -2.71
CA GLU A 106 -14.05 19.84 -3.51
C GLU A 106 -12.97 19.12 -2.68
N VAL A 107 -12.75 19.52 -1.42
CA VAL A 107 -11.82 18.86 -0.50
C VAL A 107 -12.26 17.44 -0.17
N GLU A 108 -13.54 17.23 0.14
CA GLU A 108 -14.09 15.91 0.44
C GLU A 108 -14.07 14.99 -0.78
N ARG A 109 -14.20 15.56 -1.99
CA ARG A 109 -14.12 14.83 -3.26
C ARG A 109 -12.73 14.26 -3.54
N THR A 110 -11.65 14.85 -3.00
CA THR A 110 -10.25 14.49 -3.30
C THR A 110 -9.45 13.92 -2.13
N ILE A 111 -9.94 14.08 -0.89
CA ILE A 111 -9.20 13.71 0.34
C ILE A 111 -8.68 12.27 0.31
N TYR A 112 -9.45 11.33 -0.24
CA TYR A 112 -9.05 9.94 -0.26
C TYR A 112 -7.91 9.65 -1.24
N GLU A 113 -7.88 10.29 -2.40
CA GLU A 113 -6.82 10.11 -3.38
C GLU A 113 -5.52 10.75 -2.89
N VAL A 114 -5.61 11.94 -2.29
CA VAL A 114 -4.47 12.58 -1.62
C VAL A 114 -3.93 11.69 -0.49
N SER A 115 -4.82 11.13 0.31
CA SER A 115 -4.40 10.25 1.42
C SER A 115 -3.83 8.92 0.94
N GLN A 116 -4.30 8.38 -0.20
CA GLN A 116 -3.72 7.20 -0.84
C GLN A 116 -2.30 7.49 -1.35
N LEU A 117 -2.11 8.62 -2.05
CA LEU A 117 -0.80 9.06 -2.54
C LEU A 117 0.20 9.16 -1.39
N ARG A 118 -0.15 9.91 -0.34
CA ARG A 118 0.71 10.08 0.84
C ARG A 118 1.06 8.77 1.53
N LEU A 119 0.09 7.83 1.62
CA LEU A 119 0.34 6.52 2.20
C LEU A 119 1.30 5.70 1.34
N LEU A 120 1.16 5.72 0.02
CA LEU A 120 2.07 5.03 -0.89
C LEU A 120 3.51 5.58 -0.79
N TYR A 121 3.68 6.91 -0.72
CA TYR A 121 5.00 7.49 -0.46
C TYR A 121 5.55 7.13 0.93
N THR A 122 4.69 7.05 1.95
CA THR A 122 5.10 6.58 3.28
C THR A 122 5.63 5.16 3.22
N ILE A 123 4.95 4.26 2.50
CA ILE A 123 5.37 2.88 2.31
C ILE A 123 6.72 2.82 1.58
N LEU A 124 6.86 3.54 0.47
CA LEU A 124 8.12 3.55 -0.30
C LEU A 124 9.30 4.02 0.55
N ASN A 125 9.15 5.12 1.28
CA ASN A 125 10.22 5.63 2.15
C ASN A 125 10.51 4.67 3.31
N GLY A 126 9.48 4.00 3.83
CA GLY A 126 9.62 3.00 4.88
C GLY A 126 10.42 1.79 4.44
N LEU A 127 10.13 1.26 3.25
CA LEU A 127 10.85 0.13 2.65
C LEU A 127 12.35 0.44 2.41
N ASP A 128 12.71 1.70 2.20
CA ASP A 128 14.11 2.13 1.98
C ASP A 128 14.89 2.35 3.29
N SER A 129 14.20 2.60 4.40
CA SER A 129 14.82 3.12 5.63
C SER A 129 14.65 2.25 6.88
N GLU A 130 13.72 1.29 6.86
CA GLU A 130 13.38 0.45 8.00
C GLU A 130 13.47 -1.03 7.61
N GLU A 131 14.27 -1.80 8.36
CA GLU A 131 14.44 -3.25 8.15
C GLU A 131 13.12 -4.02 8.33
N ASP A 132 12.28 -3.59 9.29
CA ASP A 132 10.99 -4.22 9.65
C ASP A 132 9.78 -3.34 9.31
N TYR A 133 9.74 -2.76 8.11
CA TYR A 133 8.62 -1.89 7.73
C TYR A 133 7.28 -2.66 7.68
N PRO A 134 6.18 -2.15 8.30
CA PRO A 134 4.88 -2.85 8.37
C PRO A 134 4.07 -2.78 7.05
N TYR A 135 4.66 -3.25 5.94
CA TYR A 135 4.12 -3.19 4.59
C TYR A 135 2.67 -3.71 4.48
N ASP A 136 2.40 -4.93 4.97
CA ASP A 136 1.08 -5.56 4.86
C ASP A 136 -0.02 -4.76 5.56
N ALA A 137 0.29 -4.18 6.72
CA ALA A 137 -0.67 -3.40 7.50
C ALA A 137 -1.07 -2.12 6.76
N ASP A 138 -0.11 -1.45 6.14
CA ASP A 138 -0.34 -0.23 5.37
C ASP A 138 -0.98 -0.51 4.01
N MET A 139 -0.64 -1.60 3.33
CA MET A 139 -1.36 -2.03 2.13
C MET A 139 -2.82 -2.40 2.43
N ALA A 140 -3.09 -3.05 3.56
CA ALA A 140 -4.45 -3.31 4.01
C ALA A 140 -5.21 -2.00 4.33
N LYS A 141 -4.51 -0.99 4.87
CA LYS A 141 -5.07 0.35 5.09
C LYS A 141 -5.40 1.05 3.77
N LEU A 142 -4.52 0.96 2.76
CA LEU A 142 -4.76 1.49 1.42
C LEU A 142 -6.03 0.90 0.80
N GLU A 143 -6.23 -0.42 0.89
CA GLU A 143 -7.45 -1.08 0.40
C GLU A 143 -8.72 -0.63 1.13
N ARG A 144 -8.65 -0.42 2.44
CA ARG A 144 -9.77 0.17 3.20
C ARG A 144 -10.09 1.60 2.73
N MET A 145 -9.06 2.40 2.43
CA MET A 145 -9.23 3.78 1.95
C MET A 145 -9.89 3.80 0.57
N LYS A 146 -9.48 2.94 -0.36
CA LYS A 146 -10.10 2.79 -1.68
C LYS A 146 -11.60 2.47 -1.59
N LYS A 147 -11.98 1.53 -0.72
CA LYS A 147 -13.39 1.18 -0.48
C LYS A 147 -14.18 2.35 0.10
N ARG A 148 -13.62 3.07 1.07
CA ARG A 148 -14.26 4.25 1.67
C ARG A 148 -14.41 5.40 0.69
N ALA A 149 -13.41 5.62 -0.16
CA ALA A 149 -13.43 6.65 -1.20
C ALA A 149 -14.65 6.48 -2.12
N ALA A 150 -14.87 5.25 -2.61
CA ALA A 150 -16.02 4.92 -3.46
C ALA A 150 -17.35 5.16 -2.73
N ALA A 151 -17.48 4.68 -1.49
CA ALA A 151 -18.71 4.82 -0.70
C ALA A 151 -19.08 6.29 -0.42
N ILE A 152 -18.09 7.11 -0.05
CA ILE A 152 -18.33 8.53 0.27
C ILE A 152 -18.65 9.33 -0.98
N LYS A 153 -17.99 9.05 -2.11
CA LYS A 153 -18.31 9.70 -3.39
C LYS A 153 -19.72 9.38 -3.86
N GLN A 154 -20.15 8.13 -3.70
CA GLN A 154 -21.51 7.71 -3.99
C GLN A 154 -22.53 8.38 -3.07
N ALA A 155 -22.28 8.40 -1.75
CA ALA A 155 -23.20 8.98 -0.77
C ALA A 155 -23.32 10.52 -0.90
N GLY A 156 -22.20 11.20 -1.20
CA GLY A 156 -22.16 12.65 -1.37
C GLY A 156 -22.65 13.13 -2.75
N GLY A 157 -22.85 12.23 -3.71
CA GLY A 157 -23.21 12.59 -5.08
C GLY A 157 -22.16 13.48 -5.75
N TYR A 158 -20.88 13.35 -5.34
CA TYR A 158 -19.81 14.18 -5.89
C TYR A 158 -19.54 13.82 -7.35
N GLN A 159 -19.12 14.80 -8.14
CA GLN A 159 -18.66 14.54 -9.50
C GLN A 159 -17.47 13.57 -9.49
N ALA A 160 -17.46 12.63 -10.43
CA ALA A 160 -16.33 11.72 -10.60
C ALA A 160 -15.02 12.51 -10.80
N LEU A 161 -13.93 12.04 -10.20
CA LEU A 161 -12.59 12.55 -10.47
C LEU A 161 -12.13 12.10 -11.87
N PRO A 162 -11.19 12.83 -12.51
CA PRO A 162 -10.56 12.34 -13.73
C PRO A 162 -9.95 10.96 -13.53
N ALA A 163 -10.11 10.10 -14.54
CA ALA A 163 -9.59 8.73 -14.48
C ALA A 163 -8.07 8.68 -14.29
N SER A 164 -7.33 9.69 -14.78
CA SER A 164 -5.87 9.81 -14.64
C SER A 164 -5.41 9.70 -13.21
N ILE A 165 -6.11 10.30 -12.24
CA ILE A 165 -5.75 10.23 -10.82
C ILE A 165 -5.70 8.78 -10.34
N ASN A 166 -6.70 7.97 -10.71
CA ASN A 166 -6.69 6.55 -10.35
C ASN A 166 -5.60 5.78 -11.10
N LEU A 167 -5.30 6.14 -12.35
CA LEU A 167 -4.24 5.51 -13.12
C LEU A 167 -2.87 5.76 -12.48
N ASP A 168 -2.60 6.99 -12.04
CA ASP A 168 -1.35 7.36 -11.38
C ASP A 168 -1.19 6.63 -10.04
N LEU A 169 -2.27 6.58 -9.23
CA LEU A 169 -2.29 5.81 -7.98
C LEU A 169 -2.05 4.31 -8.22
N ARG A 170 -2.54 3.74 -9.32
CA ARG A 170 -2.27 2.34 -9.67
C ARG A 170 -0.83 2.09 -10.09
N LYS A 171 -0.22 3.03 -10.84
CA LYS A 171 1.19 2.96 -11.19
C LYS A 171 2.06 2.96 -9.94
N LEU A 172 1.76 3.86 -9.01
CA LEU A 172 2.49 3.96 -7.75
C LEU A 172 2.27 2.72 -6.86
N GLU A 173 1.03 2.23 -6.73
CA GLU A 173 0.73 0.99 -6.01
C GLU A 173 1.49 -0.23 -6.56
N ALA A 174 1.60 -0.35 -7.89
CA ALA A 174 2.36 -1.43 -8.52
C ALA A 174 3.87 -1.28 -8.31
N LEU A 175 4.40 -0.05 -8.39
CA LEU A 175 5.80 0.24 -8.08
C LEU A 175 6.14 -0.11 -6.64
N THR A 176 5.31 0.31 -5.68
CA THR A 176 5.48 0.00 -4.25
C THR A 176 5.48 -1.51 -3.98
N ALA A 177 4.63 -2.29 -4.67
CA ALA A 177 4.66 -3.75 -4.58
C ALA A 177 5.93 -4.36 -5.21
N GLY A 178 6.43 -3.77 -6.30
CA GLY A 178 7.71 -4.13 -6.92
C GLY A 178 8.89 -3.97 -5.98
N TYR A 179 9.01 -2.80 -5.34
CA TYR A 179 10.06 -2.54 -4.34
C TYR A 179 10.03 -3.53 -3.18
N ASN A 180 8.84 -3.78 -2.61
CA ASN A 180 8.72 -4.77 -1.54
C ASN A 180 9.17 -6.16 -2.01
N LEU A 181 8.75 -6.59 -3.21
CA LEU A 181 9.20 -7.86 -3.79
C LEU A 181 10.73 -7.93 -3.95
N SER A 182 11.38 -6.85 -4.40
CA SER A 182 12.83 -6.84 -4.60
C SER A 182 13.63 -7.02 -3.30
N ILE A 183 13.09 -6.59 -2.15
CA ILE A 183 13.73 -6.83 -0.85
C ILE A 183 13.80 -8.33 -0.57
N TYR A 184 12.68 -9.04 -0.69
CA TYR A 184 12.65 -10.49 -0.45
C TYR A 184 13.40 -11.28 -1.52
N ASP A 185 13.38 -10.82 -2.77
CA ASP A 185 14.18 -11.42 -3.85
C ASP A 185 15.68 -11.31 -3.53
N TYR A 186 16.13 -10.11 -3.17
CA TYR A 186 17.51 -9.85 -2.76
C TYR A 186 17.90 -10.70 -1.57
N THR A 187 17.10 -10.74 -0.51
CA THR A 187 17.39 -11.51 0.71
C THR A 187 17.56 -13.00 0.41
N VAL A 188 16.65 -13.60 -0.36
CA VAL A 188 16.78 -15.02 -0.75
C VAL A 188 17.96 -15.23 -1.71
N ASP A 189 18.26 -14.28 -2.59
CA ASP A 189 19.43 -14.37 -3.48
C ASP A 189 20.76 -14.33 -2.70
N GLU A 190 20.86 -13.43 -1.72
CA GLU A 190 22.01 -13.25 -0.82
C GLU A 190 22.27 -14.55 -0.05
N TYR A 191 21.25 -15.07 0.65
CA TYR A 191 21.37 -16.24 1.51
C TYR A 191 21.50 -17.57 0.77
N THR A 192 21.28 -17.58 -0.55
CA THR A 192 21.57 -18.75 -1.39
C THR A 192 22.83 -18.60 -2.24
N GLY A 193 23.51 -17.46 -2.11
CA GLY A 193 24.64 -17.04 -2.93
C GLY A 193 25.81 -16.53 -2.09
N ALA A 194 25.79 -15.23 -1.80
CA ALA A 194 26.93 -14.49 -1.24
C ALA A 194 27.20 -14.83 0.23
N ASP A 195 26.15 -14.96 1.03
CA ASP A 195 26.21 -15.31 2.45
C ASP A 195 25.38 -16.56 2.72
N PRO A 196 25.88 -17.75 2.35
CA PRO A 196 25.04 -18.95 2.27
C PRO A 196 24.50 -19.40 3.63
N ASP A 197 23.18 -19.37 3.77
CA ASP A 197 22.41 -19.87 4.91
C ASP A 197 21.05 -20.36 4.40
N ILE A 198 20.87 -21.68 4.29
CA ILE A 198 19.64 -22.25 3.72
C ILE A 198 18.43 -22.10 4.66
N TYR A 199 18.66 -22.01 5.97
CA TYR A 199 17.59 -21.84 6.95
C TYR A 199 17.04 -20.42 6.88
N THR A 200 17.91 -19.41 6.85
CA THR A 200 17.48 -18.02 6.67
C THR A 200 16.80 -17.83 5.31
N ALA A 201 17.32 -18.44 4.23
CA ALA A 201 16.65 -18.42 2.93
C ALA A 201 15.22 -19.01 2.99
N ASP A 202 15.01 -20.08 3.77
CA ASP A 202 13.70 -20.72 3.96
C ASP A 202 12.70 -19.79 4.66
N GLU A 203 13.14 -19.06 5.68
CA GLU A 203 12.31 -18.10 6.42
C GLU A 203 11.70 -17.04 5.50
N PHE A 204 12.47 -16.53 4.53
CA PHE A 204 12.00 -15.50 3.59
C PHE A 204 11.35 -16.06 2.30
N TYR A 205 11.53 -17.34 2.01
CA TYR A 205 11.07 -17.93 0.74
C TYR A 205 9.54 -17.87 0.57
N ASP A 206 8.77 -18.14 1.63
CA ASP A 206 7.31 -18.10 1.56
C ASP A 206 6.80 -16.67 1.30
N ASP A 207 7.44 -15.66 1.90
CA ASP A 207 7.13 -14.25 1.66
C ASP A 207 7.51 -13.81 0.25
N LEU A 208 8.68 -14.21 -0.26
CA LEU A 208 9.04 -13.99 -1.66
C LEU A 208 7.96 -14.50 -2.61
N THR A 209 7.51 -15.75 -2.44
CA THR A 209 6.47 -16.33 -3.32
C THR A 209 5.10 -15.67 -3.15
N ARG A 210 4.76 -15.24 -1.92
CA ARG A 210 3.52 -14.51 -1.62
C ARG A 210 3.53 -13.15 -2.30
N TYR A 211 4.57 -12.36 -2.10
CA TYR A 211 4.70 -11.02 -2.67
C TYR A 211 4.87 -11.06 -4.19
N LEU A 212 5.51 -12.08 -4.75
CA LEU A 212 5.58 -12.27 -6.20
C LEU A 212 4.17 -12.27 -6.83
N LYS A 213 3.25 -13.08 -6.29
CA LYS A 213 1.86 -13.16 -6.77
C LYS A 213 1.12 -11.85 -6.58
N GLN A 214 1.30 -11.19 -5.44
CA GLN A 214 0.65 -9.92 -5.15
C GLN A 214 1.11 -8.83 -6.13
N THR A 215 2.41 -8.73 -6.37
CA THR A 215 3.02 -7.77 -7.30
C THR A 215 2.55 -8.01 -8.73
N GLU A 216 2.46 -9.25 -9.21
CA GLU A 216 1.88 -9.56 -10.52
C GLU A 216 0.43 -9.07 -10.65
N ILE A 217 -0.39 -9.27 -9.62
CA ILE A 217 -1.79 -8.79 -9.59
C ILE A 217 -1.83 -7.26 -9.67
N LYS A 218 -0.98 -6.55 -8.90
CA LYS A 218 -0.95 -5.08 -8.90
C LYS A 218 -0.45 -4.52 -10.22
N ILE A 219 0.62 -5.07 -10.79
CA ILE A 219 1.11 -4.68 -12.12
C ILE A 219 0.04 -4.94 -13.18
N GLY A 220 -0.67 -6.06 -13.11
CA GLY A 220 -1.78 -6.38 -14.02
C GLY A 220 -2.92 -5.36 -14.02
N GLN A 221 -3.07 -4.57 -12.94
CA GLN A 221 -4.09 -3.52 -12.82
C GLN A 221 -3.67 -2.17 -13.40
N VAL A 222 -2.38 -1.98 -13.76
CA VAL A 222 -1.92 -0.75 -14.42
C VAL A 222 -2.40 -0.74 -15.86
N ALA A 223 -2.99 0.36 -16.36
CA ALA A 223 -3.55 0.39 -17.71
C ALA A 223 -2.49 0.36 -18.83
N GLU A 224 -1.36 1.03 -18.63
CA GLU A 224 -0.33 1.23 -19.64
C GLU A 224 0.55 -0.02 -19.84
N LYS A 225 0.52 -0.60 -21.05
CA LYS A 225 1.23 -1.85 -21.36
C LYS A 225 2.76 -1.73 -21.28
N SER A 226 3.33 -0.63 -21.77
CA SER A 226 4.77 -0.34 -21.70
C SER A 226 5.25 -0.37 -20.26
N TYR A 227 4.62 0.43 -19.40
CA TYR A 227 4.95 0.49 -17.98
C TYR A 227 4.75 -0.84 -17.25
N ARG A 228 3.68 -1.60 -17.56
CA ARG A 228 3.53 -2.98 -17.04
C ARG A 228 4.72 -3.87 -17.41
N THR A 229 5.18 -3.78 -18.66
CA THR A 229 6.28 -4.60 -19.16
C THR A 229 7.59 -4.25 -18.47
N GLU A 230 7.82 -2.96 -18.24
CA GLU A 230 8.95 -2.45 -17.46
C GLU A 230 8.95 -3.03 -16.04
N LEU A 231 7.85 -2.86 -15.29
CA LEU A 231 7.74 -3.40 -13.92
C LEU A 231 7.86 -4.93 -13.86
N LEU A 232 7.32 -5.65 -14.85
CA LEU A 232 7.45 -7.11 -14.92
C LEU A 232 8.91 -7.54 -15.12
N ASN A 233 9.64 -6.83 -15.97
CA ASN A 233 11.05 -7.13 -16.25
C ASN A 233 11.95 -6.73 -15.06
N GLU A 234 11.64 -5.62 -14.41
CA GLU A 234 12.43 -5.09 -13.30
C GLU A 234 12.24 -5.92 -12.01
N PHE A 235 11.00 -6.24 -11.64
CA PHE A 235 10.72 -6.83 -10.32
C PHE A 235 10.31 -8.30 -10.39
N VAL A 236 9.48 -8.69 -11.36
CA VAL A 236 8.85 -10.03 -11.37
C VAL A 236 9.76 -11.08 -12.00
N ALA A 237 10.44 -10.75 -13.09
CA ALA A 237 11.31 -11.70 -13.79
C ALA A 237 12.50 -12.18 -12.93
N PRO A 238 13.25 -11.30 -12.23
CA PRO A 238 14.32 -11.71 -11.32
C PRO A 238 13.81 -12.58 -10.18
N ALA A 239 12.75 -12.15 -9.49
CA ALA A 239 12.13 -12.92 -8.41
C ALA A 239 11.66 -14.31 -8.85
N LYS A 240 11.10 -14.46 -10.06
CA LYS A 240 10.76 -15.78 -10.62
C LYS A 240 11.98 -16.67 -10.80
N VAL A 241 13.08 -16.11 -11.28
CA VAL A 241 14.34 -16.84 -11.43
C VAL A 241 14.83 -17.31 -10.06
N THR A 242 14.84 -16.43 -9.05
CA THR A 242 15.24 -16.78 -7.68
C THR A 242 14.34 -17.88 -7.10
N VAL A 243 13.03 -17.75 -7.22
CA VAL A 243 12.06 -18.77 -6.78
C VAL A 243 12.36 -20.12 -7.43
N GLU A 244 12.41 -20.21 -8.75
CA GLU A 244 12.62 -21.49 -9.45
C GLU A 244 14.01 -22.09 -9.18
N ARG A 245 15.02 -21.24 -9.01
CA ARG A 245 16.39 -21.66 -8.71
C ARG A 245 16.52 -22.28 -7.31
N THR A 246 15.78 -21.77 -6.34
CA THR A 246 15.94 -22.07 -4.90
C THR A 246 14.89 -23.05 -4.36
N LYS A 247 13.74 -23.17 -5.02
CA LYS A 247 12.58 -23.97 -4.56
C LYS A 247 12.92 -25.40 -4.13
N TYR A 248 13.86 -26.04 -4.82
CA TYR A 248 14.19 -27.44 -4.58
C TYR A 248 14.94 -27.63 -3.28
N GLU A 249 15.99 -26.85 -3.03
CA GLU A 249 16.75 -26.91 -1.78
C GLU A 249 15.89 -26.58 -0.57
N ILE A 250 15.00 -25.59 -0.71
CA ILE A 250 14.00 -25.30 0.32
C ILE A 250 13.07 -26.49 0.55
N SER A 251 12.65 -27.17 -0.52
CA SER A 251 11.82 -28.37 -0.40
C SER A 251 12.57 -29.56 0.21
N GLU A 252 13.87 -29.72 -0.06
CA GLU A 252 14.73 -30.73 0.56
C GLU A 252 14.85 -30.46 2.06
N LEU A 253 15.16 -29.22 2.44
CA LEU A 253 15.26 -28.81 3.84
C LEU A 253 13.97 -29.09 4.61
N ARG A 254 12.83 -28.63 4.10
CA ARG A 254 11.52 -28.83 4.75
C ARG A 254 11.13 -30.31 4.85
N LEU A 255 11.46 -31.12 3.84
CA LEU A 255 11.25 -32.57 3.88
C LEU A 255 12.10 -33.22 4.96
N MET A 256 13.39 -32.85 5.04
CA MET A 256 14.32 -33.36 6.05
C MET A 256 13.91 -32.95 7.47
N ASN A 257 13.48 -31.70 7.68
CA ASN A 257 12.90 -31.25 8.96
C ASN A 257 11.69 -32.09 9.36
N SER A 258 10.81 -32.43 8.41
CA SER A 258 9.66 -33.29 8.65
C SER A 258 10.05 -34.73 9.00
N VAL A 259 11.10 -35.27 8.36
CA VAL A 259 11.65 -36.59 8.68
C VAL A 259 12.24 -36.60 10.09
N SER A 260 13.02 -35.57 10.45
CA SER A 260 13.58 -35.40 11.80
C SER A 260 12.49 -35.41 12.86
N ALA A 261 11.42 -34.65 12.66
CA ALA A 261 10.29 -34.62 13.60
C ALA A 261 9.63 -36.00 13.77
N LEU A 262 9.50 -36.79 12.69
CA LEU A 262 8.97 -38.15 12.78
C LEU A 262 9.91 -39.11 13.54
N ILE A 263 11.22 -38.94 13.40
CA ILE A 263 12.22 -39.69 14.17
C ILE A 263 12.10 -39.36 15.66
N ASP A 264 12.00 -38.08 16.02
CA ASP A 264 11.83 -37.62 17.39
C ASP A 264 10.54 -38.14 18.03
N GLU A 265 9.48 -38.30 17.22
CA GLU A 265 8.20 -38.91 17.64
C GLU A 265 8.24 -40.46 17.69
N GLY A 266 9.35 -41.09 17.30
CA GLY A 266 9.51 -42.55 17.24
C GLY A 266 8.79 -43.23 16.06
N LYS A 267 8.32 -42.47 15.07
CA LYS A 267 7.57 -42.95 13.90
C LYS A 267 8.50 -43.35 12.74
N MET A 268 9.37 -44.33 12.99
CA MET A 268 10.47 -44.68 12.10
C MET A 268 10.04 -45.11 10.68
N GLU A 269 8.97 -45.89 10.54
CA GLU A 269 8.51 -46.37 9.22
C GLU A 269 7.88 -45.24 8.39
N GLU A 270 7.18 -44.30 9.03
CA GLU A 270 6.69 -43.08 8.38
C GLU A 270 7.85 -42.19 7.94
N ALA A 271 8.87 -42.05 8.79
CA ALA A 271 10.08 -41.29 8.51
C ALA A 271 10.85 -41.86 7.30
N LYS A 272 11.07 -43.19 7.24
CA LYS A 272 11.69 -43.86 6.07
C LYS A 272 10.87 -43.65 4.79
N THR A 273 9.55 -43.79 4.90
CA THR A 273 8.64 -43.59 3.76
C THR A 273 8.73 -42.16 3.23
N LEU A 274 8.78 -41.17 4.13
CA LEU A 274 8.91 -39.77 3.76
C LEU A 274 10.29 -39.46 3.16
N PHE A 275 11.36 -39.97 3.79
CA PHE A 275 12.74 -39.80 3.35
C PHE A 275 12.97 -40.34 1.93
N SER A 276 12.32 -41.46 1.56
CA SER A 276 12.42 -42.03 0.20
C SER A 276 12.00 -41.07 -0.92
N LYS A 277 11.23 -40.01 -0.61
CA LYS A 277 10.82 -38.99 -1.58
C LYS A 277 11.94 -38.02 -1.95
N LEU A 278 13.02 -37.97 -1.16
CA LEU A 278 14.13 -37.03 -1.32
C LEU A 278 14.86 -37.25 -2.66
N GLU A 279 15.16 -38.50 -3.01
CA GLU A 279 15.83 -38.84 -4.28
C GLU A 279 15.02 -38.39 -5.52
N GLY A 280 13.71 -38.56 -5.47
CA GLY A 280 12.82 -38.08 -6.52
C GLY A 280 12.75 -36.56 -6.60
N LEU A 281 12.98 -35.85 -5.48
CA LEU A 281 13.05 -34.39 -5.46
C LEU A 281 14.38 -33.89 -6.05
N LYS A 282 15.51 -34.45 -5.63
CA LYS A 282 16.85 -34.17 -6.18
C LYS A 282 16.94 -34.39 -7.68
N SER A 283 16.40 -35.51 -8.16
CA SER A 283 16.39 -35.83 -9.59
C SER A 283 15.61 -34.79 -10.41
N ARG A 284 14.46 -34.33 -9.89
CA ARG A 284 13.66 -33.27 -10.53
C ARG A 284 14.37 -31.92 -10.46
N ALA A 285 15.01 -31.61 -9.34
CA ALA A 285 15.77 -30.39 -9.14
C ALA A 285 16.89 -30.26 -10.20
N ALA A 286 17.69 -31.31 -10.38
CA ALA A 286 18.77 -31.33 -11.36
C ALA A 286 18.26 -31.08 -12.79
N ALA A 287 17.21 -31.78 -13.21
CA ALA A 287 16.64 -31.65 -14.55
C ALA A 287 16.10 -30.23 -14.83
N ILE A 288 15.43 -29.62 -13.86
CA ILE A 288 14.83 -28.28 -14.02
C ILE A 288 15.91 -27.19 -14.01
N LYS A 289 16.94 -27.34 -13.18
CA LYS A 289 18.07 -26.40 -13.17
C LYS A 289 18.89 -26.45 -14.45
N GLU A 290 19.11 -27.64 -15.00
CA GLU A 290 19.77 -27.82 -16.30
C GLU A 290 18.94 -27.18 -17.42
N ALA A 291 17.63 -27.45 -17.47
CA ALA A 291 16.75 -26.89 -18.49
C ALA A 291 16.59 -25.36 -18.41
N GLY A 292 16.55 -24.81 -17.19
CA GLY A 292 16.37 -23.38 -16.93
C GLY A 292 17.63 -22.54 -17.08
N GLY A 293 18.82 -23.16 -17.10
CA GLY A 293 20.09 -22.44 -17.18
C GLY A 293 20.35 -21.49 -15.99
N TYR A 294 19.76 -21.78 -14.82
CA TYR A 294 19.87 -20.92 -13.65
C TYR A 294 21.30 -20.92 -13.09
N ARG A 295 21.70 -19.80 -12.48
CA ARG A 295 22.93 -19.74 -11.68
C ARG A 295 22.87 -20.84 -10.62
N LYS A 296 23.99 -21.54 -10.38
CA LYS A 296 24.05 -22.52 -9.29
C LYS A 296 24.02 -21.79 -7.94
N LEU A 297 23.35 -22.37 -6.95
CA LEU A 297 23.47 -21.94 -5.56
C LEU A 297 24.91 -22.12 -5.06
N SER A 298 25.24 -21.48 -3.95
CA SER A 298 26.55 -21.65 -3.30
C SER A 298 26.81 -23.11 -2.93
N LYS A 299 28.08 -23.53 -3.04
CA LYS A 299 28.50 -24.90 -2.67
C LYS A 299 28.16 -25.21 -1.20
N ALA A 300 28.27 -24.21 -0.33
CA ALA A 300 28.00 -24.36 1.10
C ALA A 300 26.57 -24.86 1.38
N ILE A 301 25.57 -24.38 0.63
CA ILE A 301 24.18 -24.83 0.74
C ILE A 301 24.06 -26.34 0.46
N TYR A 302 24.72 -26.83 -0.59
CA TYR A 302 24.70 -28.26 -0.93
C TYR A 302 25.44 -29.10 0.10
N ASP A 303 26.59 -28.61 0.58
CA ASP A 303 27.38 -29.30 1.62
C ASP A 303 26.57 -29.44 2.91
N GLU A 304 25.84 -28.39 3.30
CA GLU A 304 24.97 -28.36 4.47
C GLU A 304 23.78 -29.33 4.34
N LEU A 305 23.05 -29.29 3.22
CA LEU A 305 21.94 -30.22 2.98
C LEU A 305 22.41 -31.68 2.94
N LEU A 306 23.58 -31.94 2.34
CA LEU A 306 24.16 -33.28 2.29
C LEU A 306 24.59 -33.79 3.68
N ALA A 307 25.15 -32.91 4.51
CA ALA A 307 25.47 -33.25 5.90
C ALA A 307 24.19 -33.61 6.67
N TYR A 308 23.15 -32.79 6.57
CA TYR A 308 21.88 -33.04 7.26
C TYR A 308 21.22 -34.35 6.79
N GLU A 309 21.20 -34.60 5.48
CA GLU A 309 20.73 -35.87 4.93
C GLU A 309 21.50 -37.07 5.47
N SER A 310 22.84 -36.96 5.56
CA SER A 310 23.70 -38.05 6.04
C SER A 310 23.42 -38.39 7.50
N ASP A 311 23.15 -37.39 8.33
CA ASP A 311 22.75 -37.58 9.72
C ASP A 311 21.40 -38.30 9.79
N LEU A 312 20.40 -37.89 9.01
CA LEU A 312 19.10 -38.56 8.96
C LEU A 312 19.20 -40.01 8.46
N LYS A 313 20.07 -40.32 7.47
CA LYS A 313 20.30 -41.71 7.02
C LYS A 313 20.79 -42.58 8.17
N LYS A 314 21.74 -42.08 8.94
CA LYS A 314 22.29 -42.78 10.10
C LYS A 314 21.21 -43.04 11.15
N ASP A 315 20.39 -42.05 11.46
CA ASP A 315 19.31 -42.17 12.45
C ASP A 315 18.21 -43.15 12.01
N LEU A 316 17.95 -43.23 10.69
CA LEU A 316 17.00 -44.18 10.11
C LEU A 316 17.57 -45.59 9.91
N GLY A 317 18.87 -45.80 10.14
CA GLY A 317 19.56 -47.06 9.88
C GLY A 317 19.64 -47.40 8.37
N LEU A 318 19.70 -46.37 7.52
CA LEU A 318 19.87 -46.50 6.07
C LEU A 318 21.36 -46.39 5.72
N ASN A 319 21.86 -47.29 4.88
CA ASN A 319 23.22 -47.28 4.34
C ASN A 319 23.26 -46.64 2.95
#